data_AF-A0A944HQ81-F1
#
_entry.id   AF-A0A944HQ81-F1
#
_cell.length_a   1.000
_cell.length_b   1.000
_cell.length_c   1.000
_cell.angle_alpha   90.00
_cell.angle_beta   90.00
_cell.angle_gamma   90.00
#
_symmetry.space_group_name_H-M   'P 1'
#
loop_
_entity.id
_entity.type
_entity.pdbx_description
1 polymer ?
#
loop_
_entity_poly.entity_id
_entity_poly.type
_entity_poly.pdbx_seq_one_letter_code
_entity_poly.pdbx_strand_id
1 'polypeptide(L)'
;MPAARELLLDAAFAALGARPWIGVRMVDVAAAAGVSRQTLYNEFGSKDGLARALVRREAESFLAGVERALGGPGPGADAGDRCAATAAWILRTARANPLVRAALTG
;
A
#
# COMPACT_ATOMS: atom_id res chain seq x y z
N MET A 1 -13.88 -9.70 10.62
CA MET A 1 -14.12 -8.38 10.01
C MET A 1 -12.79 -7.65 9.96
N PRO A 2 -12.36 -7.08 8.82
CA PRO A 2 -11.18 -6.23 8.79
C PRO A 2 -11.34 -5.10 9.81
N ALA A 3 -10.26 -4.70 10.50
CA ALA A 3 -10.31 -3.56 11.40
C ALA A 3 -10.70 -2.30 10.59
N ALA A 4 -11.47 -1.38 11.19
CA ALA A 4 -11.93 -0.15 10.52
C ALA A 4 -10.79 0.63 9.85
N ARG A 5 -9.60 0.60 10.45
CA ARG A 5 -8.36 1.16 9.91
C ARG A 5 -8.00 0.60 8.53
N GLU A 6 -8.08 -0.72 8.32
CA GLU A 6 -7.73 -1.33 7.04
C GLU A 6 -8.75 -1.00 5.94
N LEU A 7 -10.04 -1.02 6.27
CA LEU A 7 -11.09 -0.59 5.33
C LEU A 7 -10.89 0.85 4.85
N LEU A 8 -10.48 1.74 5.77
CA LEU A 8 -10.19 3.13 5.46
C LEU A 8 -8.95 3.29 4.57
N LEU A 9 -7.90 2.50 4.81
CA LEU A 9 -6.70 2.52 3.98
C LEU A 9 -6.96 1.94 2.58
N ASP A 10 -7.78 0.90 2.46
CA ASP A 10 -8.22 0.34 1.18
C ASP A 10 -9.03 1.36 0.37
N ALA A 11 -9.99 2.04 1.01
CA ALA A 11 -10.77 3.10 0.39
C ALA A 11 -9.88 4.29 -0.05
N ALA A 12 -8.90 4.66 0.76
CA ALA A 12 -7.94 5.72 0.42
C ALA A 12 -7.05 5.34 -0.77
N PHE A 13 -6.58 4.08 -0.82
CA PHE A 13 -5.82 3.55 -1.94
C PHE A 13 -6.62 3.55 -3.24
N ALA A 14 -7.87 3.07 -3.19
CA ALA A 14 -8.78 3.10 -4.34
C ALA A 14 -9.03 4.53 -4.83
N ALA A 15 -9.20 5.49 -3.92
CA ALA A 15 -9.38 6.90 -4.27
C ALA A 15 -8.16 7.49 -4.99
N LEU A 16 -6.94 7.12 -4.59
CA LEU A 16 -5.70 7.55 -5.24
C LEU A 16 -5.59 7.06 -6.69
N GLY A 17 -6.11 5.86 -6.98
CA GLY A 17 -6.16 5.31 -8.34
C GLY A 17 -7.17 6.02 -9.25
N ALA A 18 -8.19 6.66 -8.67
CA ALA A 18 -9.28 7.28 -9.42
C ALA A 18 -9.10 8.79 -9.66
N ARG A 19 -8.36 9.50 -8.81
CA ARG A 19 -8.19 10.96 -8.90
C ARG A 19 -6.91 11.46 -8.23
N PRO A 20 -6.42 12.67 -8.58
CA PRO A 20 -5.30 13.29 -7.88
C PRO A 20 -5.55 13.40 -6.37
N TRP A 21 -4.52 13.12 -5.55
CA TRP A 21 -4.64 13.11 -4.09
C TRP A 21 -5.21 14.41 -3.53
N ILE A 22 -4.85 15.57 -4.10
CA ILE A 22 -5.36 16.88 -3.67
C ILE A 22 -6.90 16.95 -3.71
N GLY A 23 -7.55 16.24 -4.65
CA GLY A 23 -9.00 16.16 -4.79
C GLY A 23 -9.68 15.07 -3.95
N VAL A 24 -8.92 14.22 -3.24
CA VAL A 24 -9.48 13.21 -2.33
C VAL A 24 -10.03 13.88 -1.06
N ARG A 25 -11.28 13.60 -0.69
CA ARG A 25 -11.90 14.15 0.52
C ARG A 25 -12.05 13.07 1.58
N MET A 26 -11.77 13.43 2.84
CA MET A 26 -11.89 12.52 3.99
C MET A 26 -13.29 11.90 4.10
N VAL A 27 -14.34 12.69 3.86
CA VAL A 27 -15.73 12.20 3.90
C VAL A 27 -16.01 11.12 2.85
N ASP A 28 -15.44 11.25 1.65
CA ASP A 28 -15.65 10.26 0.57
C ASP A 28 -14.95 8.95 0.90
N VAL A 29 -13.76 9.01 1.53
CA VAL A 29 -13.03 7.83 2.00
C VAL A 29 -13.80 7.13 3.11
N ALA A 30 -14.32 7.86 4.10
CA ALA A 30 -15.14 7.29 5.17
C ALA A 30 -16.38 6.58 4.61
N ALA A 31 -17.08 7.24 3.69
CA ALA A 31 -18.27 6.70 3.04
C ALA A 31 -17.95 5.42 2.25
N ALA A 32 -16.87 5.43 1.45
CA ALA A 32 -16.44 4.27 0.68
C ALA A 32 -16.01 3.08 1.57
N ALA A 33 -15.44 3.36 2.74
CA ALA A 33 -15.06 2.34 3.71
C ALA A 33 -16.24 1.80 4.55
N GLY A 34 -17.43 2.43 4.46
CA GLY A 34 -18.57 2.10 5.32
C GLY A 34 -18.35 2.47 6.79
N VAL A 35 -17.48 3.46 7.06
CA VAL A 35 -17.07 3.86 8.41
C VAL A 35 -17.48 5.31 8.66
N SER A 36 -17.77 5.67 9.92
CA SER A 36 -18.15 7.05 10.26
C SER A 36 -16.99 8.03 10.03
N ARG A 37 -17.32 9.29 9.72
CA ARG A 37 -16.32 10.37 9.65
C ARG A 37 -15.53 10.50 10.95
N GLN A 38 -16.23 10.44 12.09
CA GLN A 38 -15.60 10.55 13.41
C GLN A 38 -14.56 9.45 13.62
N THR A 39 -14.87 8.20 13.27
CA THR A 39 -13.91 7.09 13.34
C THR A 39 -12.69 7.37 12.46
N LEU A 40 -12.88 7.81 11.22
CA LEU A 40 -11.76 8.14 10.33
C LEU A 40 -10.86 9.23 10.93
N TYR A 41 -11.44 10.32 11.44
CA TYR A 41 -10.68 11.39 12.08
C TYR A 41 -10.02 10.93 13.39
N ASN A 42 -10.63 10.04 14.17
CA ASN A 42 -10.01 9.47 15.36
C ASN A 42 -8.81 8.59 15.01
N GLU A 43 -8.90 7.80 13.94
CA GLU A 43 -7.82 6.89 13.51
C GLU A 43 -6.63 7.63 12.90
N PHE A 44 -6.88 8.67 12.10
CA PHE A 44 -5.84 9.30 11.27
C PHE A 44 -5.58 10.78 11.58
N GLY A 45 -6.48 11.47 12.28
CA GLY A 45 -6.39 12.88 12.63
C GLY A 45 -6.63 13.83 11.46
N SER A 46 -5.93 13.65 10.34
CA SER A 46 -5.99 14.53 9.16
C SER A 46 -5.81 13.76 7.86
N LYS A 47 -6.04 14.44 6.73
CA LYS A 47 -5.79 13.88 5.39
C LYS A 47 -4.32 13.52 5.21
N ASP A 48 -3.41 14.30 5.77
CA ASP A 48 -1.98 13.99 5.74
C ASP A 48 -1.64 12.81 6.66
N GLY A 49 -2.32 12.68 7.80
CA GLY A 49 -2.19 11.51 8.66
C GLY A 49 -2.63 10.22 7.96
N LEU A 50 -3.74 10.28 7.22
CA LEU A 50 -4.20 9.19 6.37
C LEU A 50 -3.19 8.87 5.26
N ALA A 51 -2.67 9.90 4.56
CA ALA A 51 -1.67 9.74 3.52
C ALA A 51 -0.41 9.04 4.04
N ARG A 52 0.13 9.50 5.18
CA ARG A 52 1.30 8.87 5.81
C ARG A 52 1.03 7.42 6.22
N ALA A 53 -0.15 7.15 6.79
CA ALA A 53 -0.52 5.80 7.18
C ALA A 53 -0.63 4.87 5.96
N LEU A 54 -1.18 5.37 4.85
CA LEU A 54 -1.28 4.64 3.60
C LEU A 54 0.09 4.34 2.99
N VAL A 55 0.95 5.35 2.87
CA VAL A 55 2.32 5.17 2.35
C VAL A 55 3.09 4.14 3.19
N ARG A 56 3.00 4.23 4.52
CA ARG A 56 3.64 3.27 5.42
C ARG A 56 3.12 1.85 5.20
N ARG A 57 1.80 1.65 5.10
CA ARG A 57 1.21 0.32 4.85
C ARG A 57 1.70 -0.27 3.54
N GLU A 58 1.73 0.51 2.47
CA GLU A 58 2.20 0.03 1.16
C GLU A 58 3.70 -0.28 1.18
N ALA A 59 4.51 0.53 1.88
CA ALA A 59 5.94 0.27 2.05
C ALA A 59 6.20 -1.02 2.84
N GLU A 60 5.50 -1.22 3.96
CA GLU A 60 5.60 -2.45 4.77
C GLU A 60 5.18 -3.68 3.96
N SER A 61 4.08 -3.58 3.20
CA SER A 61 3.60 -4.66 2.32
C SER A 61 4.59 -4.97 1.20
N PHE A 62 5.24 -3.94 0.66
CA PHE A 62 6.28 -4.10 -0.35
C PHE A 62 7.50 -4.81 0.22
N LEU A 63 8.03 -4.37 1.37
CA LEU A 63 9.18 -4.99 2.02
C LEU A 63 8.92 -6.46 2.39
N ALA A 64 7.75 -6.75 2.96
CA ALA A 64 7.35 -8.13 3.25
C ALA A 64 7.24 -9.00 1.98
N GLY A 65 6.92 -8.40 0.83
CA GLY A 65 6.91 -9.06 -0.46
C GLY A 65 8.31 -9.34 -1.00
N VAL A 66 9.26 -8.40 -0.82
CA VAL A 66 10.68 -8.61 -1.14
C VAL A 66 11.26 -9.75 -0.30
N GLU A 67 11.02 -9.76 1.01
CA GLU A 67 11.49 -10.82 1.91
C GLU A 67 10.96 -12.20 1.48
N ARG A 68 9.68 -12.29 1.12
CA ARG A 68 9.09 -13.53 0.59
C ARG A 68 9.68 -13.96 -0.74
N ALA A 69 9.96 -13.02 -1.65
CA ALA A 69 10.57 -13.33 -2.94
C ALA A 69 12.02 -13.81 -2.79
N LEU A 70 12.77 -13.24 -1.83
CA LEU A 70 14.12 -13.67 -1.48
C LEU A 70 14.13 -15.02 -0.75
N GLY A 71 13.09 -15.32 0.03
CA GLY A 71 12.90 -16.59 0.73
C GLY A 71 12.41 -17.76 -0.14
N GLY A 72 12.47 -17.64 -1.48
CA GLY A 72 12.02 -18.63 -2.46
C GLY A 72 12.55 -20.08 -2.27
N PRO A 73 12.00 -21.05 -3.01
CA PRO A 73 11.72 -22.41 -2.56
C PRO A 73 12.96 -23.20 -2.12
N GLY A 74 13.08 -23.38 -0.80
CA GLY A 74 13.92 -24.40 -0.17
C GLY A 74 15.44 -24.28 -0.38
N PRO A 75 16.23 -24.99 0.44
CA PRO A 75 17.67 -25.06 0.24
C PRO A 75 17.96 -25.77 -1.10
N GLY A 76 18.41 -25.02 -2.12
CA GLY A 76 18.81 -25.57 -3.42
C GLY A 76 18.59 -24.66 -4.63
N ALA A 77 17.77 -23.61 -4.55
CA ALA A 77 17.65 -22.66 -5.66
C ALA A 77 18.97 -21.88 -5.87
N ASP A 78 19.33 -21.59 -7.13
CA ASP A 78 20.47 -20.73 -7.41
C ASP A 78 20.22 -19.30 -6.88
N ALA A 79 21.28 -18.68 -6.37
CA ALA A 79 21.21 -17.29 -5.92
C ALA A 79 20.87 -16.34 -7.09
N GLY A 80 21.34 -16.64 -8.30
CA GLY A 80 20.99 -15.91 -9.52
C GLY A 80 19.50 -15.93 -9.80
N ASP A 81 18.89 -17.12 -9.78
CA ASP A 81 17.45 -17.30 -10.00
C ASP A 81 16.59 -16.58 -8.96
N ARG A 82 16.98 -16.61 -7.67
CA ARG A 82 16.27 -15.87 -6.61
C ARG A 82 16.36 -14.35 -6.80
N CYS A 83 17.53 -13.85 -7.19
CA CYS A 83 17.72 -12.43 -7.50
C CYS A 83 16.86 -12.01 -8.70
N ALA A 84 16.86 -12.80 -9.78
CA ALA A 84 16.05 -12.54 -10.96
C ALA A 84 14.54 -12.57 -10.63
N ALA A 85 14.08 -13.55 -9.85
CA ALA A 85 12.69 -13.66 -9.42
C ALA A 85 12.26 -12.46 -8.54
N THR A 86 13.12 -12.05 -7.61
CA THR A 86 12.89 -10.88 -6.75
C THR A 86 12.84 -9.59 -7.57
N ALA A 87 13.79 -9.39 -8.49
CA ALA A 87 13.79 -8.23 -9.38
C ALA A 87 12.52 -8.18 -10.24
N ALA A 88 12.11 -9.31 -10.81
CA ALA A 88 10.88 -9.40 -11.59
C ALA A 88 9.63 -9.10 -10.73
N TRP A 89 9.61 -9.53 -9.46
CA TRP A 89 8.55 -9.20 -8.53
C TRP A 89 8.50 -7.70 -8.20
N ILE A 90 9.65 -7.08 -7.89
CA ILE A 90 9.74 -5.64 -7.62
C ILE A 90 9.19 -4.83 -8.80
N LEU A 91 9.60 -5.16 -10.03
CA LEU A 91 9.16 -4.46 -11.23
C LEU A 91 7.64 -4.60 -11.47
N ARG A 92 7.08 -5.79 -11.26
CA ARG A 92 5.62 -6.01 -11.35
C ARG A 92 4.87 -5.20 -10.30
N THR A 93 5.33 -5.21 -9.05
CA THR A 93 4.71 -4.48 -7.95
C THR A 93 4.77 -2.97 -8.17
N ALA A 94 5.93 -2.44 -8.60
CA ALA A 94 6.08 -1.03 -8.93
C ALA A 94 5.17 -0.60 -10.08
N ARG A 95 4.94 -1.46 -11.09
CA ARG A 95 4.01 -1.16 -12.18
C ARG A 95 2.55 -1.11 -11.73
N ALA A 96 2.17 -1.94 -10.75
CA ALA A 96 0.80 -2.06 -10.26
C ALA A 96 0.45 -1.08 -9.13
N ASN A 97 1.43 -0.62 -8.35
CA ASN A 97 1.21 0.22 -7.18
C ASN A 97 1.90 1.59 -7.34
N PRO A 98 1.13 2.69 -7.47
CA PRO A 98 1.70 4.02 -7.70
C PRO A 98 2.52 4.53 -6.52
N LEU A 99 2.22 4.12 -5.29
CA LEU A 99 2.98 4.51 -4.10
C LEU A 99 4.33 3.80 -4.04
N VAL A 100 4.37 2.50 -4.38
CA VAL A 100 5.64 1.77 -4.52
C VAL A 100 6.47 2.35 -5.65
N ARG A 101 5.85 2.67 -6.79
CA ARG A 101 6.56 3.33 -7.90
C ARG A 101 7.21 4.64 -7.46
N ALA A 102 6.45 5.52 -6.82
CA ALA A 102 6.95 6.80 -6.34
C ALA A 102 8.11 6.63 -5.33
N ALA A 103 7.98 5.68 -4.40
CA ALA A 103 9.03 5.37 -3.44
C ALA A 103 10.34 4.88 -4.10
N LEU A 104 10.26 4.20 -5.25
CA LEU A 104 11.43 3.68 -5.97
C LEU A 104 12.08 4.70 -6.91
N THR A 105 11.34 5.69 -7.40
CA THR A 105 11.83 6.63 -8.43
C THR A 105 12.21 8.01 -7.90
N GLY A 106 11.78 8.37 -6.68
CA GLY A 106 11.91 9.74 -6.16
C GLY A 106 10.80 10.65 -6.66
#